data_AF-A0A942P9L8-F1
#
_entry.id   AF-A0A942P9L8-F1
#
_cell.length_a   1.000
_cell.length_b   1.000
_cell.length_c   1.000
_cell.angle_alpha   90.00
_cell.angle_beta   90.00
_cell.angle_gamma   90.00
#
_symmetry.space_group_name_H-M   'P 1'
#
loop_
_entity.id
_entity.type
_entity.pdbx_description
1 polymer ?
#
loop_
_entity_poly.entity_id
_entity_poly.type
_entity_poly.pdbx_seq_one_letter_code
_entity_poly.pdbx_strand_id
1 'polypeptide(L)'
;AAKAAYPILLAEINNNPELKLKLVEVLAQQTKHRIDTEKQLIALGVEQQKRAQIYTFTVSTLSLICATCLGYWGSPWLAGIIAIVGVGGPSAALAVAERMAKPRSGP
;
A
#
# COMPACT_ATOMS: atom_id res chain seq x y z
N ALA A 1 13.94 16.97 32.05
CA ALA A 1 13.08 16.47 33.15
C ALA A 1 12.68 14.99 32.98
N ALA A 2 12.23 14.52 31.80
CA ALA A 2 11.75 13.14 31.62
C ALA A 2 12.77 12.00 31.88
N LYS A 3 14.07 12.19 31.54
CA LYS A 3 15.10 11.14 31.67
C LYS A 3 15.43 10.70 33.11
N ALA A 4 15.16 11.54 34.12
CA ALA A 4 15.48 11.23 35.52
C ALA A 4 14.37 10.45 36.26
N ALA A 5 13.15 10.42 35.71
CA ALA A 5 12.00 9.77 36.34
C ALA A 5 11.87 8.27 36.02
N TYR A 6 12.44 7.81 34.90
CA TYR A 6 12.41 6.40 34.48
C TYR A 6 13.00 5.40 35.50
N PRO A 7 14.15 5.63 36.14
CA PRO A 7 14.73 4.64 37.05
C PRO A 7 13.90 4.45 38.33
N ILE A 8 13.24 5.51 38.82
CA ILE A 8 12.40 5.46 40.02
C ILE A 8 11.10 4.69 39.73
N LEU A 9 10.47 4.96 38.58
CA LEU A 9 9.27 4.23 38.14
C LEU A 9 9.55 2.74 37.90
N LEU A 10 10.69 2.39 37.30
CA LEU A 10 11.09 1.01 37.09
C LEU A 10 11.32 0.25 38.41
N ALA A 11 11.85 0.91 39.44
CA ALA A 11 12.01 0.33 40.78
C ALA A 11 10.65 0.07 41.47
N GLU A 12 9.72 1.02 41.35
CA GLU A 12 8.34 0.90 41.87
C GLU A 12 7.58 -0.25 41.19
N ILE A 13 7.72 -0.37 39.87
CA ILE A 13 7.17 -1.47 39.07
C ILE A 13 7.82 -2.80 39.46
N ASN A 14 9.12 -2.82 39.79
CA ASN A 14 9.81 -4.07 40.12
C ASN A 14 9.31 -4.70 41.43
N ASN A 15 8.95 -3.86 42.40
CA ASN A 15 8.48 -4.26 43.72
C ASN A 15 6.98 -4.59 43.79
N ASN A 16 6.18 -4.20 42.79
CA ASN A 16 4.73 -4.44 42.77
C ASN A 16 4.31 -5.38 41.62
N PRO A 17 4.01 -6.66 41.89
CA PRO A 17 3.72 -7.65 40.84
C PRO A 17 2.44 -7.32 40.03
N GLU A 18 1.46 -6.67 40.63
CA GLU A 18 0.24 -6.22 39.93
C GLU A 18 0.51 -5.10 38.91
N LEU A 19 1.45 -4.19 39.20
CA LEU A 19 1.83 -3.14 38.25
C LEU A 19 2.57 -3.72 37.04
N LYS A 20 3.39 -4.76 37.23
CA LYS A 20 4.06 -5.47 36.12
C LYS A 20 3.05 -6.08 35.17
N LEU A 21 2.05 -6.77 35.71
CA LEU A 21 1.00 -7.40 34.91
C LEU A 21 0.21 -6.36 34.10
N LYS A 22 -0.19 -5.25 34.72
CA LYS A 22 -0.87 -4.14 34.02
C LYS A 22 -0.01 -3.51 32.94
N LEU A 23 1.30 -3.37 33.16
CA LEU A 23 2.22 -2.84 32.15
C LEU A 23 2.40 -3.79 30.97
N VAL A 24 2.52 -5.09 31.24
CA VAL A 24 2.57 -6.12 30.19
C VAL A 24 1.26 -6.14 29.42
N GLU A 25 0.11 -6.00 30.10
CA GLU A 25 -1.21 -5.96 29.47
C GLU A 25 -1.38 -4.71 28.59
N VAL A 26 -0.95 -3.53 29.07
CA VAL A 26 -0.95 -2.28 28.29
C VAL A 26 -0.01 -2.38 27.10
N LEU A 27 1.19 -2.95 27.27
CA LEU A 27 2.14 -3.18 26.16
C LEU A 27 1.59 -4.19 25.16
N ALA A 28 0.92 -5.25 25.62
CA ALA A 28 0.26 -6.24 24.77
C ALA A 28 -0.91 -5.61 24.01
N GLN A 29 -1.70 -4.74 24.64
CA GLN A 29 -2.76 -3.98 23.97
C GLN A 29 -2.20 -3.01 22.93
N GLN A 30 -1.12 -2.28 23.23
CA GLN A 30 -0.47 -1.39 22.25
C GLN A 30 0.08 -2.18 21.06
N THR A 31 0.67 -3.35 21.32
CA THR A 31 1.19 -4.24 20.28
C THR A 31 0.06 -4.77 19.41
N LYS A 32 -1.03 -5.25 20.02
CA LYS A 32 -2.22 -5.73 19.32
C LYS A 32 -2.85 -4.62 18.47
N HIS A 33 -2.93 -3.40 19.00
CA HIS A 33 -3.48 -2.26 18.27
C HIS A 33 -2.64 -1.89 17.04
N ARG A 34 -1.30 -1.93 17.14
CA ARG A 34 -0.41 -1.75 15.97
C ARG A 34 -0.63 -2.83 14.93
N ILE A 35 -0.69 -4.09 15.34
CA ILE A 35 -0.92 -5.22 14.42
C ILE A 35 -2.27 -5.09 13.70
N ASP A 36 -3.33 -4.72 14.41
CA ASP A 36 -4.65 -4.54 13.79
C ASP A 36 -4.67 -3.36 12.82
N THR A 37 -3.95 -2.28 13.13
CA THR A 37 -3.81 -1.12 12.22
C THR A 37 -3.03 -1.50 10.95
N GLU A 38 -1.93 -2.25 11.07
CA GLU A 38 -1.18 -2.74 9.93
C GLU A 38 -2.00 -3.69 9.05
N LYS A 39 -2.79 -4.59 9.66
CA LYS A 39 -3.71 -5.46 8.91
C LYS A 39 -4.74 -4.67 8.13
N GLN A 40 -5.33 -3.62 8.72
CA GLN A 40 -6.30 -2.76 8.04
C GLN A 40 -5.67 -2.01 6.87
N LEU A 41 -4.45 -1.49 7.04
CA LEU A 41 -3.72 -0.83 5.96
C LEU A 41 -3.39 -1.79 4.81
N ILE A 42 -2.99 -3.02 5.12
CA ILE A 42 -2.74 -4.05 4.11
C ILE A 42 -4.04 -4.42 3.37
N ALA A 43 -5.14 -4.62 4.10
CA ALA A 43 -6.42 -4.97 3.51
C ALA A 43 -6.94 -3.87 2.55
N LEU A 44 -6.86 -2.61 2.97
CA LEU A 44 -7.19 -1.46 2.12
C LEU A 44 -6.29 -1.37 0.88
N GLY A 45 -4.99 -1.64 1.05
CA GLY A 45 -4.03 -1.69 -0.05
C GLY A 45 -4.39 -2.77 -1.09
N VAL A 46 -4.76 -3.97 -0.64
CA VAL A 46 -5.15 -5.09 -1.52
C VAL A 46 -6.42 -4.76 -2.31
N GLU A 47 -7.43 -4.16 -1.66
CA GLU A 47 -8.65 -3.75 -2.36
C GLU A 47 -8.40 -2.67 -3.40
N GLN A 48 -7.57 -1.67 -3.08
CA GLN A 48 -7.21 -0.62 -4.02
C GLN A 48 -6.39 -1.16 -5.20
N GLN A 49 -5.44 -2.06 -4.96
CA GLN A 49 -4.65 -2.69 -6.02
C GLN A 49 -5.52 -3.52 -6.96
N LYS A 50 -6.47 -4.29 -6.41
CA LYS A 50 -7.42 -5.07 -7.22
C LYS A 50 -8.29 -4.17 -8.10
N ARG A 51 -8.80 -3.06 -7.56
CA ARG A 51 -9.57 -2.07 -8.34
C ARG A 51 -8.70 -1.43 -9.42
N ALA A 52 -7.49 -0.99 -9.08
CA ALA A 52 -6.54 -0.39 -10.02
C ALA A 52 -6.20 -1.34 -11.19
N GLN A 53 -6.01 -2.63 -10.90
CA GLN A 53 -5.75 -3.65 -11.92
C GLN A 53 -6.95 -3.82 -12.86
N ILE A 54 -8.17 -3.85 -12.33
CA ILE A 54 -9.39 -3.94 -13.15
C ILE A 54 -9.52 -2.72 -14.06
N TYR A 55 -9.36 -1.50 -13.54
CA TYR A 55 -9.42 -0.29 -14.36
C TYR A 55 -8.34 -0.26 -15.45
N THR A 56 -7.11 -0.62 -15.08
CA THR A 56 -5.98 -0.71 -16.04
C THR A 56 -6.29 -1.69 -17.16
N PHE A 57 -6.84 -2.85 -16.82
CA PHE A 57 -7.27 -3.85 -17.80
C PHE A 57 -8.36 -3.31 -18.73
N THR A 58 -9.44 -2.73 -18.18
CA THR A 58 -10.54 -2.18 -18.97
C THR A 58 -10.08 -1.09 -19.94
N VAL A 59 -9.26 -0.14 -19.47
CA VAL A 59 -8.74 0.97 -20.29
C VAL A 59 -7.82 0.44 -21.40
N SER A 60 -6.98 -0.55 -21.07
CA SER A 60 -6.07 -1.16 -22.05
C SER A 60 -6.85 -1.92 -23.13
N THR A 61 -7.87 -2.69 -22.75
CA THR A 61 -8.73 -3.41 -23.69
C THR A 61 -9.49 -2.47 -24.62
N LEU A 62 -10.11 -1.40 -24.09
CA LEU A 62 -10.80 -0.40 -24.90
C LEU A 62 -9.86 0.31 -25.87
N SER A 63 -8.66 0.67 -25.42
CA SER A 63 -7.65 1.30 -26.27
C SER A 63 -7.22 0.39 -27.42
N LEU A 64 -7.10 -0.92 -27.17
CA LEU A 64 -6.74 -1.92 -28.17
C LEU A 64 -7.86 -2.10 -29.21
N ILE A 65 -9.12 -2.08 -28.78
CA ILE A 65 -10.28 -2.08 -29.68
C ILE A 65 -10.25 -0.85 -30.58
N CYS A 66 -10.08 0.35 -30.00
CA CYS A 66 -9.98 1.59 -30.77
C CYS A 66 -8.81 1.59 -31.77
N ALA A 67 -7.64 1.10 -31.35
CA ALA A 67 -6.49 0.94 -32.23
C ALA A 67 -6.80 -0.02 -33.39
N THR A 68 -7.50 -1.12 -33.12
CA THR A 68 -7.89 -2.11 -34.14
C THR A 68 -8.86 -1.52 -35.15
N CYS A 69 -9.87 -0.77 -34.71
CA CYS A 69 -10.80 -0.06 -35.59
C CYS A 69 -10.09 0.98 -36.48
N LEU A 70 -9.14 1.74 -35.93
CA LEU A 70 -8.37 2.74 -36.68
C LEU A 70 -7.40 2.10 -37.68
N GLY A 71 -6.82 0.95 -37.33
CA GLY A 71 -6.03 0.15 -38.25
C GLY A 71 -6.85 -0.34 -39.44
N TYR A 72 -8.10 -0.78 -39.19
CA TYR A 72 -9.02 -1.21 -40.24
C TYR A 72 -9.43 -0.08 -41.19
N TRP A 73 -9.59 1.15 -40.70
CA TRP A 73 -9.90 2.33 -41.53
C TRP A 73 -8.69 2.96 -42.23
N GLY A 74 -7.54 2.28 -42.25
CA GLY A 74 -6.39 2.67 -43.06
C GLY A 74 -5.46 3.69 -42.41
N SER A 75 -5.56 3.93 -41.10
CA SER A 75 -4.61 4.76 -40.35
C SER A 75 -3.76 3.92 -39.37
N PRO A 76 -2.83 3.07 -39.87
CA PRO A 76 -2.03 2.18 -39.04
C PRO A 76 -1.08 2.93 -38.10
N TRP A 77 -0.64 4.14 -38.51
CA TRP A 77 0.24 4.98 -37.70
C TRP A 77 -0.47 5.50 -36.44
N LEU A 78 -1.71 5.96 -36.58
CA LEU A 78 -2.52 6.45 -35.46
C LEU A 78 -2.92 5.30 -34.52
N ALA A 79 -3.25 4.14 -35.10
CA ALA A 79 -3.51 2.91 -34.36
C ALA A 79 -2.33 2.49 -33.48
N GLY A 80 -1.11 2.55 -34.01
CA GLY A 80 0.11 2.22 -33.26
C GLY A 80 0.33 3.14 -32.06
N ILE A 81 0.16 4.45 -32.23
CA ILE A 81 0.31 5.43 -31.13
C ILE A 81 -0.72 5.17 -30.03
N ILE A 82 -1.99 4.95 -30.40
CA ILE A 82 -3.07 4.73 -29.44
C ILE A 82 -2.86 3.40 -28.69
N ALA A 83 -2.38 2.36 -29.36
CA ALA A 83 -2.04 1.10 -28.71
C ALA A 83 -0.89 1.28 -27.70
N ILE A 84 0.17 1.99 -28.08
CA ILE A 84 1.34 2.23 -27.21
C ILE A 84 0.94 3.07 -25.99
N VAL A 85 0.21 4.16 -26.18
CA VAL A 85 -0.20 5.05 -25.07
C VAL A 85 -1.26 4.38 -24.20
N GLY A 86 -2.24 3.72 -24.82
CA GLY A 86 -3.36 3.09 -24.14
C GLY A 86 -2.98 1.86 -23.31
N VAL A 87 -1.92 1.13 -23.70
CA VAL A 87 -1.38 0.02 -22.91
C VAL A 87 -0.21 0.48 -22.04
N GLY A 88 0.71 1.26 -22.59
CA GLY A 88 1.94 1.70 -21.91
C GLY A 88 1.69 2.69 -20.79
N GLY A 89 0.77 3.65 -20.97
CA GLY A 89 0.44 4.65 -19.95
C GLY A 89 -0.13 4.02 -18.67
N PRO A 90 -1.22 3.23 -18.74
CA PRO A 90 -1.77 2.55 -17.58
C PRO A 90 -0.79 1.57 -16.92
N SER A 91 -0.01 0.83 -17.72
CA SER A 91 0.99 -0.10 -17.20
C SER A 91 2.12 0.61 -16.44
N ALA A 92 2.60 1.75 -16.97
CA ALA A 92 3.62 2.56 -16.30
C ALA A 92 3.07 3.20 -15.01
N ALA A 93 1.83 3.70 -15.03
CA ALA A 93 1.19 4.27 -13.85
C ALA A 93 1.05 3.22 -12.72
N LEU A 94 0.67 1.99 -13.07
CA LEU A 94 0.57 0.88 -12.12
C LEU A 94 1.94 0.50 -11.55
N ALA A 95 2.97 0.39 -12.39
CA ALA A 95 4.33 0.09 -11.95
C ALA A 95 4.93 1.18 -11.03
N VAL A 96 4.62 2.45 -11.28
CA VAL A 96 5.02 3.56 -10.40
C VAL A 96 4.25 3.50 -9.07
N ALA A 97 2.95 3.23 -9.12
CA ALA A 97 2.13 3.08 -7.92
C ALA A 97 2.63 1.93 -7.03
N GLU A 98 3.00 0.78 -7.61
CA GLU A 98 3.57 -0.36 -6.87
C GLU A 98 4.92 -0.02 -6.22
N ARG A 99 5.78 0.73 -6.92
CA ARG A 99 7.07 1.19 -6.36
C ARG A 99 6.88 2.16 -5.20
N MET A 100 5.85 3.01 -5.26
CA MET A 100 5.52 3.97 -4.21
C MET A 100 4.82 3.31 -3.02
N ALA A 101 4.08 2.23 -3.25
CA ALA A 101 3.41 1.46 -2.20
C ALA A 101 4.35 0.54 -1.40
N LYS A 102 5.51 0.19 -1.97
CA LYS A 102 6.51 -0.60 -1.25
C LYS A 102 7.13 0.26 -0.13
N PRO A 103 6.99 -0.11 1.15
CA PRO A 103 7.61 0.65 2.23
C PRO A 103 9.12 0.71 1.98
N ARG A 104 9.73 1.89 2.14
CA ARG A 104 11.19 2.05 2.15
C ARG A 104 11.75 1.15 3.25
N SER A 105 12.14 -0.07 2.91
CA SER A 105 13.15 -0.80 3.67
C SER A 105 14.42 0.04 3.52
N GLY A 106 14.73 0.82 4.56
CA GLY A 106 15.95 1.62 4.61
C GLY A 106 17.20 0.76 4.39
N PRO A 107 18.31 1.38 3.97
CA PRO A 107 19.62 0.71 3.94
C PRO A 107 20.05 0.21 5.32
#